data_AF-A0A9E4UKJ7-F1
#
_entry.id   AF-A0A9E4UKJ7-F1
#
_cell.length_a   1.000
_cell.length_b   1.000
_cell.length_c   1.000
_cell.angle_alpha   90.00
_cell.angle_beta   90.00
_cell.angle_gamma   90.00
#
_symmetry.space_group_name_H-M   'P 1'
#
loop_
_entity.id
_entity.type
_entity.pdbx_description
1 polymer ?
#
loop_
_entity_poly.entity_id
_entity_poly.type
_entity_poly.pdbx_seq_one_letter_code
_entity_poly.pdbx_strand_id
1 'polypeptide(L)'
;MRKAGLLSALLVLIVGLSVGGVYAVTRPSERAEVQAGLSIAEALGGRSDAGFARALGPREFRFPRDHGPHAEYGIEWWYFTGNLETSASRHFGY
;
A
#
# COMPACT_ATOMS: atom_id res chain seq x y z
N MET A 1 64.13 11.62 19.14
CA MET A 1 63.17 10.93 20.03
C MET A 1 61.70 11.31 19.79
N ARG A 2 61.34 12.54 19.37
CA ARG A 2 59.92 12.96 19.19
C ARG A 2 59.19 12.41 17.94
N LYS A 3 59.90 12.11 16.85
CA LYS A 3 59.30 11.66 15.58
C LYS A 3 58.75 10.21 15.64
N ALA A 4 59.36 9.34 16.44
CA ALA A 4 58.92 7.95 16.60
C ALA A 4 57.56 7.86 17.31
N GLY A 5 57.31 8.72 18.32
CA GLY A 5 56.00 8.78 19.00
C GLY A 5 54.86 9.25 18.09
N LEU A 6 55.14 10.19 17.18
CA LEU A 6 54.16 10.69 16.21
C LEU A 6 53.78 9.60 15.19
N LEU A 7 54.75 8.82 14.70
CA LEU A 7 54.50 7.72 13.77
C LEU A 7 53.69 6.60 14.41
N SER A 8 53.99 6.24 15.66
CA SER A 8 53.20 5.24 16.40
C SER A 8 51.76 5.70 16.65
N ALA A 9 51.55 6.97 16.99
CA ALA A 9 50.21 7.51 17.19
C ALA A 9 49.38 7.53 15.89
N LEU A 10 50.01 7.88 14.76
CA LEU A 10 49.37 7.85 13.45
C LEU A 10 48.98 6.42 13.04
N LEU A 11 49.85 5.44 13.29
CA LEU A 11 49.57 4.03 13.02
C LEU A 11 48.36 3.54 13.80
N VAL A 12 48.29 3.84 15.11
CA VAL A 12 47.15 3.44 15.96
C VAL A 12 45.85 4.09 15.48
N LEU A 13 45.89 5.35 15.06
CA LEU A 13 44.73 6.04 14.50
C LEU A 13 44.26 5.38 13.20
N ILE A 14 45.18 5.08 12.28
CA ILE A 14 44.85 4.43 11.00
C ILE A 14 44.25 3.05 11.24
N VAL A 15 44.83 2.25 12.14
CA VAL A 15 44.31 0.93 12.49
C VAL A 15 42.92 1.05 13.13
N GLY A 16 42.74 1.98 14.08
CA GLY A 16 41.45 2.23 14.72
C GLY A 16 40.36 2.63 13.73
N LEU A 17 40.67 3.54 12.79
CA LEU A 17 39.76 3.96 11.74
C LEU A 17 39.46 2.83 10.75
N SER A 18 40.45 2.02 10.41
CA SER A 18 40.28 0.86 9.52
C SER A 18 39.38 -0.19 10.15
N VAL A 19 39.62 -0.53 11.42
CA VAL A 19 38.80 -1.50 12.17
C VAL A 19 37.38 -0.97 12.37
N GLY A 20 37.23 0.31 12.75
CA GLY A 20 35.91 0.94 12.91
C GLY A 20 35.14 1.00 11.59
N GLY A 21 35.82 1.30 10.48
CA GLY A 21 35.23 1.29 9.15
C GLY A 21 34.78 -0.10 8.71
N VAL A 22 35.62 -1.12 8.89
CA VAL A 22 35.27 -2.52 8.59
C VAL A 22 34.08 -2.95 9.45
N TYR A 23 34.06 -2.64 10.74
CA TYR A 23 32.95 -2.98 11.61
C TYR A 23 31.65 -2.27 11.19
N ALA A 24 31.72 -0.99 10.80
CA ALA A 24 30.55 -0.23 10.35
C ALA A 24 29.95 -0.77 9.03
N VAL A 25 30.78 -1.33 8.15
CA VAL A 25 30.35 -1.90 6.86
C VAL A 25 29.94 -3.37 6.97
N THR A 26 30.56 -4.12 7.89
CA THR A 26 30.28 -5.56 8.07
C THR A 26 29.25 -5.85 9.16
N ARG A 27 28.82 -4.83 9.93
CA ARG A 27 27.73 -5.02 10.90
C ARG A 27 26.50 -5.57 10.18
N PRO A 28 25.88 -6.66 10.69
CA PRO A 28 24.65 -7.15 10.12
C PRO A 28 23.62 -6.03 10.18
N SER A 29 23.12 -5.60 9.01
CA SER A 29 21.97 -4.71 8.97
C SER A 29 20.80 -5.45 9.61
N GLU A 30 20.12 -4.81 10.57
CA GLU A 30 18.78 -5.25 10.94
C GLU A 30 17.97 -5.22 9.64
N ARG A 31 17.61 -6.40 9.14
CA ARG A 31 16.75 -6.48 7.96
C ARG A 31 15.45 -5.80 8.36
N ALA A 32 15.19 -4.63 7.79
CA ALA A 32 13.87 -4.03 7.88
C ALA A 32 12.88 -5.10 7.40
N GLU A 33 12.04 -5.56 8.31
CA GLU A 33 11.02 -6.53 7.99
C GLU A 33 10.07 -5.85 7.02
N VAL A 34 10.19 -6.16 5.73
CA VAL A 34 9.31 -5.63 4.70
C VAL A 34 7.94 -6.26 4.95
N GLN A 35 7.08 -5.54 5.66
CA GLN A 35 5.68 -5.90 5.82
C GLN A 35 4.97 -5.62 4.49
N ALA A 36 5.00 -6.63 3.62
CA ALA A 36 4.21 -6.67 2.39
C ALA A 36 2.75 -7.04 2.70
N GLY A 37 2.09 -6.22 3.52
CA GLY A 37 0.66 -6.31 3.78
C GLY A 37 -0.08 -5.34 2.87
N LEU A 38 -0.85 -5.84 1.90
CA LEU A 38 -1.83 -5.02 1.20
C LEU A 38 -3.12 -5.03 2.02
N SER A 39 -3.56 -3.88 2.51
CA SER A 39 -4.89 -3.78 3.11
C SER A 39 -5.95 -3.91 2.02
N ILE A 40 -6.84 -4.90 2.16
CA ILE A 40 -7.98 -5.10 1.25
C ILE A 40 -8.87 -3.85 1.24
N ALA A 41 -9.04 -3.21 2.41
CA ALA A 41 -9.83 -2.00 2.53
C ALA A 41 -9.19 -0.82 1.77
N GLU A 42 -7.86 -0.70 1.76
CA GLU A 42 -7.17 0.34 0.97
C GLU A 42 -7.19 0.03 -0.53
N ALA A 43 -7.12 -1.25 -0.90
CA ALA A 43 -7.15 -1.70 -2.28
C ALA A 43 -8.54 -1.50 -2.92
N LEU A 44 -9.61 -1.82 -2.20
CA LEU A 44 -10.99 -1.68 -2.67
C LEU A 44 -11.59 -0.30 -2.41
N GLY A 45 -11.14 0.40 -1.36
CA GLY A 45 -11.65 1.72 -0.98
C GLY A 45 -11.14 2.87 -1.85
N GLY A 46 -10.14 2.60 -2.69
CA GLY A 46 -9.42 3.61 -3.46
C GLY A 46 -8.66 4.58 -2.56
N ARG A 47 -7.57 5.19 -3.07
CA ARG A 47 -7.08 6.42 -2.44
C ARG A 47 -8.20 7.44 -2.64
N SER A 48 -8.73 7.97 -1.54
CA SER A 48 -9.77 8.98 -1.65
C SER A 48 -9.17 10.24 -2.28
N ASP A 49 -9.31 10.37 -3.59
CA ASP A 49 -9.06 11.64 -4.26
C ASP A 49 -9.99 12.69 -3.65
N ALA A 50 -9.46 13.90 -3.46
CA ALA A 50 -10.14 15.00 -2.80
C ALA A 50 -11.41 15.52 -3.54
N GLY A 51 -11.82 14.86 -4.64
CA GLY A 51 -12.91 15.29 -5.52
C GLY A 51 -14.20 14.47 -5.48
N PHE A 52 -14.23 13.30 -4.83
CA PHE A 52 -15.45 12.48 -4.76
C PHE A 52 -16.34 12.84 -3.57
N ALA A 53 -17.66 12.81 -3.79
CA ALA A 53 -18.66 12.96 -2.75
C ALA A 53 -18.58 11.82 -1.72
N ARG A 54 -18.87 12.16 -0.45
CA ARG A 54 -18.93 11.20 0.66
C ARG A 54 -20.38 10.89 1.01
N ALA A 55 -20.72 9.61 1.15
CA ALA A 55 -22.03 9.16 1.64
C ALA A 55 -22.08 9.20 3.18
N LEU A 56 -22.19 10.40 3.76
CA LEU A 56 -22.13 10.61 5.22
C LEU A 56 -23.47 10.37 5.95
N GLY A 57 -24.56 10.21 5.21
CA GLY A 57 -25.89 10.02 5.79
C GLY A 57 -26.94 9.72 4.73
N PRO A 58 -28.21 9.55 5.16
CA PRO A 58 -29.32 9.25 4.25
C PRO A 58 -29.54 10.34 3.20
N ARG A 59 -29.86 9.93 1.97
CA ARG A 59 -30.25 10.80 0.85
C ARG A 59 -31.67 10.42 0.40
N GLU A 60 -32.46 11.41 0.01
CA GLU A 60 -33.74 11.16 -0.68
C GLU A 60 -33.48 10.68 -2.12
N PHE A 61 -34.03 9.52 -2.46
CA PHE A 61 -33.98 9.00 -3.83
C PHE A 61 -35.14 9.54 -4.66
N ARG A 62 -34.83 10.05 -5.85
CA ARG A 62 -35.75 10.59 -6.84
C ARG A 62 -35.65 9.76 -8.12
N PHE A 63 -36.68 8.98 -8.39
CA PHE A 63 -36.79 8.20 -9.63
C PHE A 63 -37.58 8.97 -10.69
N PRO A 64 -37.22 8.87 -11.99
CA PRO A 64 -36.23 7.95 -12.57
C PRO A 64 -34.78 8.46 -12.56
N ARG A 65 -34.52 9.67 -12.05
CA ARG A 65 -33.18 10.29 -12.04
C ARG A 65 -32.12 9.36 -11.45
N ASP A 66 -32.42 8.73 -10.32
CA ASP A 66 -31.48 7.87 -9.58
C ASP A 66 -31.41 6.42 -10.11
N HIS A 67 -31.96 6.12 -11.30
CA HIS A 67 -31.63 4.88 -12.02
C HIS A 67 -30.26 4.95 -12.71
N GLY A 68 -29.83 6.17 -13.07
CA GLY A 68 -28.59 6.40 -13.80
C GLY A 68 -27.34 6.34 -12.92
N PRO A 69 -26.17 6.53 -13.53
CA PRO A 69 -24.90 6.58 -12.80
C PRO A 69 -24.80 7.80 -11.89
N HIS A 70 -24.06 7.63 -10.80
CA HIS A 70 -23.75 8.63 -9.79
C HIS A 70 -22.26 8.98 -9.82
N ALA A 71 -21.83 9.68 -10.88
CA ALA A 71 -20.43 9.99 -11.16
C ALA A 71 -19.74 10.87 -10.10
N GLU A 72 -20.51 11.50 -9.21
CA GLU A 72 -19.99 12.23 -8.06
C GLU A 72 -19.39 11.33 -6.99
N TYR A 73 -19.70 10.02 -6.98
CA TYR A 73 -19.12 9.05 -6.05
C TYR A 73 -18.02 8.22 -6.72
N GLY A 74 -16.98 7.88 -5.95
CA GLY A 74 -15.82 7.15 -6.48
C GLY A 74 -16.06 5.65 -6.73
N ILE A 75 -17.14 5.08 -6.17
CA ILE A 75 -17.50 3.68 -6.31
C ILE A 75 -19.00 3.57 -6.56
N GLU A 76 -19.36 2.84 -7.60
CA GLU A 76 -20.75 2.53 -7.95
C GLU A 76 -20.84 1.07 -8.40
N TRP A 77 -21.94 0.41 -8.05
CA TRP A 77 -22.16 -1.00 -8.33
C TRP A 77 -23.49 -1.21 -9.06
N TRP A 78 -23.45 -2.00 -10.13
CA TRP A 78 -24.63 -2.59 -10.74
C TRP A 78 -24.52 -4.10 -10.62
N TYR A 79 -25.41 -4.69 -9.84
CA TYR A 79 -25.44 -6.13 -9.60
C TYR A 79 -26.73 -6.71 -10.13
N PHE A 80 -26.61 -7.55 -11.15
CA PHE A 80 -27.71 -8.27 -11.76
C PHE A 80 -27.52 -9.76 -11.53
N THR A 81 -28.59 -10.41 -11.11
CA THR A 81 -28.69 -11.87 -11.05
C THR A 81 -30.01 -12.27 -11.65
N GLY A 82 -30.05 -13.44 -12.30
CA GLY A 82 -31.29 -13.95 -12.83
C GLY A 82 -31.35 -15.45 -12.89
N ASN A 83 -32.58 -15.95 -12.85
CA ASN A 83 -32.91 -17.34 -13.11
C ASN A 83 -33.72 -17.39 -14.41
N LEU A 84 -33.33 -18.27 -15.32
CA LEU A 84 -33.98 -18.45 -16.60
C LEU A 84 -34.52 -19.88 -16.70
N GLU A 85 -35.69 -20.03 -17.30
CA GLU A 85 -36.28 -21.31 -17.65
C GLU A 85 -36.58 -21.34 -19.16
N THR A 86 -36.26 -22.45 -19.81
CA THR A 86 -36.64 -22.66 -21.22
C THR A 86 -38.04 -23.23 -21.35
N SER A 87 -38.62 -23.17 -22.55
CA SER A 87 -39.88 -23.85 -22.85
C SER A 87 -39.85 -25.38 -22.67
N ALA A 88 -38.65 -25.98 -22.56
CA ALA A 88 -38.44 -27.39 -22.24
C ALA A 88 -38.09 -27.62 -20.75
N SER A 89 -38.38 -26.66 -19.89
CA SER A 89 -38.14 -26.68 -18.43
C SER A 89 -36.69 -26.91 -18.02
N ARG A 90 -35.74 -26.42 -18.81
CA ARG A 90 -34.32 -26.39 -18.42
C ARG A 90 -33.99 -25.07 -17.73
N HIS A 91 -33.30 -25.13 -16.60
CA HIS A 91 -32.96 -23.98 -15.77
C HIS A 91 -31.52 -23.48 -16.03
N PHE A 92 -31.34 -22.16 -15.97
CA PHE A 92 -30.03 -21.48 -16.04
C PHE A 92 -29.96 -20.31 -15.06
N GLY A 93 -28.75 -19.93 -14.68
CA GLY A 93 -28.46 -18.67 -13.99
C GLY A 93 -27.59 -17.76 -14.87
N TYR A 94 -27.67 -16.45 -14.63
CA TYR A 94 -26.72 -15.45 -15.15
C TYR A 94 -26.45 -14.37 -14.10
#